data_AF-A0A820LXI2-F1
#
_entry.id   AF-A0A820LXI2-F1
#
_cell.length_a   1.000
_cell.length_b   1.000
_cell.length_c   1.000
_cell.angle_alpha   90.00
_cell.angle_beta   90.00
_cell.angle_gamma   90.00
#
_symmetry.space_group_name_H-M   'P 1'
#
loop_
_entity.id
_entity.type
_entity.pdbx_description
1 polymer ?
#
loop_
_entity_poly.entity_id
_entity_poly.type
_entity_poly.pdbx_seq_one_letter_code
_entity_poly.pdbx_strand_id
1 'polypeptide(L)' 'MPEIVLKKPIYDKDAEQLQKCFTQGVIELEDDNNGRRHAIVSKPRLDMCSREALRYPELKDRIELNKIRDHFIFSIESA' A
#
# COMPACT_ATOMS: atom_id res chain seq x y z
N MET A 1 -4.59 -11.63 -6.01
CA MET A 1 -4.29 -10.94 -4.74
C MET A 1 -3.81 -9.54 -5.06
N PRO A 2 -4.17 -8.50 -4.27
CA PRO A 2 -3.62 -7.16 -4.48
C PRO A 2 -2.10 -7.17 -4.29
N GLU A 3 -1.40 -6.46 -5.16
CA GLU A 3 0.04 -6.30 -5.13
C GLU A 3 0.35 -4.80 -5.19
N ILE A 4 1.03 -4.30 -4.16
CA ILE A 4 1.39 -2.90 -4.03
C ILE A 4 2.91 -2.82 -4.13
N VAL A 5 3.42 -2.18 -5.18
CA VAL A 5 4.86 -2.04 -5.41
C VAL A 5 5.25 -0.59 -5.21
N LEU A 6 6.17 -0.35 -4.28
CA LEU A 6 6.79 0.96 -4.07
C LEU A 6 8.02 1.08 -4.98
N LYS A 7 7.95 1.89 -6.03
CA LYS A 7 9.06 2.10 -6.98
C LYS A 7 10.20 2.92 -6.39
N LYS A 8 9.86 3.80 -5.44
CA LYS A 8 10.79 4.70 -4.76
C LYS A 8 10.47 4.67 -3.28
N PRO A 9 11.48 4.83 -2.41
CA PRO A 9 11.23 4.96 -0.99
C PRO A 9 10.47 6.27 -0.73
N ILE A 10 9.44 6.19 0.11
CA ILE A 10 8.54 7.29 0.45
C ILE A 10 8.74 7.57 1.93
N TYR A 11 9.10 8.81 2.26
CA TYR A 11 9.51 9.22 3.59
C TYR A 11 8.58 10.27 4.20
N ASP A 12 8.61 10.37 5.53
CA ASP A 12 8.04 11.44 6.34
C ASP A 12 6.55 11.72 6.01
N LYS A 13 6.24 12.93 5.54
CA LYS A 13 4.87 13.37 5.25
C LYS A 13 4.22 12.57 4.14
N ASP A 14 4.98 12.22 3.10
CA ASP A 14 4.47 11.44 1.98
C ASP A 14 4.10 10.04 2.45
N ALA A 15 4.87 9.49 3.41
CA ALA A 15 4.63 8.17 3.99
C ALA A 15 3.35 8.16 4.84
N GLU A 16 3.15 9.19 5.68
CA GLU A 16 1.92 9.36 6.46
C GLU A 16 0.69 9.58 5.57
N GLN A 17 0.83 10.34 4.48
CA GLN A 17 -0.24 10.56 3.52
C GLN A 17 -0.58 9.28 2.76
N LEU A 18 0.43 8.51 2.36
CA LEU A 18 0.26 7.22 1.73
C LEU A 18 -0.47 6.26 2.67
N GLN A 19 -0.08 6.18 3.93
CA GLN A 19 -0.77 5.36 4.93
C GLN A 19 -2.27 5.67 5.03
N LYS A 20 -2.66 6.95 4.97
CA LYS A 20 -4.07 7.38 5.01
C LYS A 20 -4.87 7.02 3.76
N CYS A 21 -4.22 6.79 2.63
CA CYS A 21 -4.89 6.42 1.37
C CYS A 21 -5.27 4.93 1.32
N PHE A 22 -4.76 4.11 2.24
CA PHE A 22 -4.99 2.68 2.30
C PHE A 22 -5.74 2.28 3.56
N THR A 23 -6.32 1.08 3.55
CA THR A 23 -6.93 0.49 4.74
C THR A 23 -5.90 0.33 5.86
N GLN A 24 -6.33 0.48 7.11
CA GLN A 24 -5.45 0.32 8.27
C GLN A 24 -4.75 -1.05 8.24
N GLY A 25 -3.43 -1.03 8.42
CA GLY A 25 -2.59 -2.23 8.43
C GLY A 25 -2.10 -2.69 7.06
N VAL A 26 -2.53 -2.06 5.95
CA VAL A 26 -1.96 -2.32 4.62
C VAL A 26 -0.55 -1.72 4.52
N ILE A 27 -0.41 -0.48 4.99
CA ILE A 27 0.84 0.27 5.00
C ILE A 27 1.27 0.55 6.45
N GLU A 28 2.50 0.20 6.76
CA GLU A 28 3.15 0.48 8.04
C GLU A 28 4.28 1.48 7.83
N LEU A 29 4.62 2.21 8.89
CA LEU A 29 5.72 3.17 8.89
C LEU A 29 6.85 2.58 9.73
N GLU A 30 8.01 2.39 9.13
CA GLU A 30 9.21 1.93 9.83
C GLU A 30 10.27 3.04 9.88
N ASP A 31 11.00 3.11 10.98
CA ASP A 31 12.14 4.01 11.12
C ASP A 31 13.36 3.40 10.42
N ASP A 32 13.90 4.12 9.44
CA ASP A 32 15.17 3.78 8.81
C ASP A 32 16.35 4.04 9.77
N ASN A 33 17.52 3.46 9.51
CA ASN A 33 18.74 3.63 10.32
C ASN A 33 19.16 5.11 10.51
N ASN A 34 18.70 5.99 9.63
CA ASN A 34 18.92 7.44 9.69
C ASN A 34 17.84 8.20 10.49
N GLY A 35 16.93 7.51 11.18
CA GLY A 35 15.82 8.10 11.95
C GLY A 35 14.72 8.72 11.09
N ARG A 36 14.59 8.29 9.83
CA ARG A 36 13.52 8.74 8.92
C ARG A 36 12.43 7.68 8.82
N ARG A 37 11.18 8.09 8.96
CA ARG A 37 10.03 7.18 8.82
C ARG A 37 9.76 6.92 7.34
N HIS A 38 9.78 5.67 6.92
CA HIS A 38 9.49 5.25 5.55
C HIS A 38 8.30 4.30 5.51
N ALA A 39 7.53 4.36 4.42
CA ALA A 39 6.38 3.49 4.22
C ALA A 39 6.81 2.10 3.74
N ILE A 40 6.29 1.06 4.38
CA ILE A 40 6.42 -0.34 3.98
C ILE A 40 5.05 -0.98 3.74
N VAL A 41 5.00 -1.95 2.84
CA VAL A 41 3.79 -2.72 2.55
C VAL A 41 3.78 -3.94 3.46
N SER A 42 2.90 -3.95 4.46
CA SER A 42 2.82 -5.03 5.47
C SER A 42 1.76 -6.07 5.09
N LYS A 43 0.49 -5.64 4.89
CA LYS A 43 -0.62 -6.55 4.59
C LYS A 43 -1.38 -6.14 3.32
N PRO A 44 -0.85 -6.42 2.12
CA PRO A 44 -1.50 -6.05 0.87
C PRO A 44 -2.85 -6.75 0.65
N ARG A 45 -3.09 -7.90 1.31
CA ARG A 45 -4.36 -8.64 1.21
C ARG A 45 -5.57 -7.87 1.77
N LEU A 46 -5.35 -6.97 2.73
CA LEU A 46 -6.41 -6.15 3.35
C LEU A 46 -6.76 -4.92 2.51
N ASP A 47 -6.07 -4.71 1.39
CA ASP A 47 -6.36 -3.61 0.48
C ASP A 47 -7.71 -3.83 -0.23
N MET A 48 -8.55 -2.80 -0.16
CA MET A 48 -9.86 -2.75 -0.83
C MET A 48 -9.75 -2.24 -2.28
N CYS A 49 -8.53 -2.02 -2.79
CA CYS A 49 -8.25 -1.51 -4.13
C CYS A 49 -8.96 -0.17 -4.43
N SER A 50 -9.00 0.75 -3.45
CA SER A 50 -9.67 2.06 -3.56
C SER A 50 -9.09 2.95 -4.66
N ARG A 51 -7.82 2.74 -5.04
CA ARG A 51 -7.03 3.56 -5.98
C ARG A 51 -6.88 5.03 -5.54
N GLU A 52 -7.13 5.33 -4.27
CA GLU A 52 -7.04 6.70 -3.75
C GLU A 52 -5.63 7.28 -3.89
N ALA A 53 -4.60 6.46 -3.69
CA ALA A 53 -3.20 6.85 -3.86
C ALA A 53 -2.88 7.41 -5.27
N LEU A 54 -3.63 7.02 -6.31
CA LEU A 54 -3.45 7.52 -7.68
C LEU A 54 -4.01 8.93 -7.90
N ARG A 55 -4.79 9.48 -6.96
CA ARG A 55 -5.31 10.85 -7.02
C ARG A 55 -4.21 11.88 -6.79
N TYR A 56 -3.18 11.52 -6.03
CA TYR A 56 -2.06 12.41 -5.70
C TYR A 56 -0.94 12.23 -6.74
N PRO A 57 -0.60 13.26 -7.53
CA PRO A 57 0.39 13.15 -8.59
C PRO A 57 1.79 12.79 -8.04
N GLU A 58 2.12 13.24 -6.83
CA GLU A 58 3.40 12.95 -6.17
C GLU A 58 3.57 11.47 -5.82
N LEU A 59 2.46 10.79 -5.54
CA LEU A 59 2.43 9.35 -5.19
C LEU A 59 2.23 8.46 -6.41
N LYS A 60 1.55 8.98 -7.44
CA LYS A 60 1.21 8.25 -8.67
C LYS A 60 2.45 7.66 -9.37
N ASP A 61 3.54 8.41 -9.45
CA ASP A 61 4.76 7.95 -10.10
C ASP A 61 5.64 7.07 -9.20
N ARG A 62 5.33 7.00 -7.91
CA ARG A 62 6.09 6.25 -6.90
C ARG A 62 5.47 4.90 -6.54
N ILE A 63 4.22 4.65 -6.91
CA ILE A 63 3.46 3.46 -6.53
C ILE A 63 2.92 2.77 -7.78
N GLU A 64 3.00 1.44 -7.80
CA GLU A 64 2.29 0.60 -8.76
C GLU A 64 1.27 -0.27 -8.02
N LEU A 65 0.03 -0.28 -8.54
CA LEU A 65 -1.06 -1.10 -8.02
C LEU A 65 -1.36 -2.20 -9.02
N ASN A 66 -0.93 -3.40 -8.69
CA ASN A 66 -1.09 -4.60 -9.51
C ASN A 66 -2.01 -5.62 -8.84
N LYS A 67 -2.39 -6.63 -9.61
CA LYS A 67 -3.09 -7.81 -9.11
C LYS A 67 -2.36 -9.04 -9.62
N ILE A 68 -1.98 -9.91 -8.70
CA ILE A 68 -1.42 -11.22 -9.02
C ILE A 68 -2.57 -12.04 -9.64
N ARG A 69 -2.46 -12.30 -10.94
CA ARG A 69 -3.49 -12.95 -11.76
C ARG A 69 -3.78 -14.38 -11.30
N ASP A 70 -2.74 -15.09 -10.89
CA ASP A 70 -2.83 -16.52 -10.56
C ASP A 70 -3.14 -16.79 -9.08
N HIS A 71 -3.39 -15.73 -8.29
CA HIS A 71 -3.69 -15.86 -6.86
C HIS A 71 -5.11 -15.41 -6.53
N PHE A 72 -6.02 -16.37 -6.44
CA PHE A 72 -7.43 -16.13 -6.10
C PHE A 72 -7.66 -16.19 -4.58
N ILE A 73 -8.56 -15.36 -4.07
CA ILE A 73 -8.98 -15.36 -2.66
C ILE A 73 -10.47 -15.69 -2.67
N PHE A 74 -10.82 -16.91 -2.24
CA PHE A 74 -12.21 -17.36 -2.14
C PHE A 74 -12.76 -17.08 -0.74
N SER A 75 -14.02 -16.65 -0.68
CA SER A 75 -14.82 -16.58 0.55
C SER A 75 -16.12 -17.32 0.28
N ILE A 76 -16.36 -18.42 0.98
CA ILE A 76 -17.55 -19.27 0.81
C ILE A 76 -18.34 -19.19 2.12
N GLU A 77 -19.57 -18.68 2.04
CA GLU A 77 -20.49 -18.59 3.16
C GLU A 77 -21.58 -19.64 2.97
N SER A 78 -21.85 -20.42 4.02
CA SER A 78 -22.92 -21.43 4.02
C SER A 78 -24.18 -20.85 4.66
N ALA A 79 -25.35 -21.28 4.17
CA ALA A 79 -26.67 -20.82 4.60
C ALA A 79 -27.08 -21.36 5.98
#